data_AF-A0A966IC97-F1
#
_entry.id   AF-A0A966IC97-F1
#
_cell.length_a   1.000
_cell.length_b   1.000
_cell.length_c   1.000
_cell.angle_alpha   90.00
_cell.angle_beta   90.00
_cell.angle_gamma   90.00
#
_symmetry.space_group_name_H-M   'P 1'
#
loop_
_entity.id
_entity.type
_entity.pdbx_description
1 polymer ?
#
loop_
_entity_poly.entity_id
_entity_poly.type
_entity_poly.pdbx_seq_one_letter_code
_entity_poly.pdbx_strand_id
1 'polypeptide(L)'
;MKNLFVVGSLHLDVVVKSPRIPKKDETIIGSAVKYVFGGKGGNQAIAADRNGASTFFAGRVGSDSFADLLTKQLEGSSVNFSALQVGPGASG
;
A
#
# COMPACT_ATOMS: atom_id res chain seq x y z
N MET A 1 -16.37 17.47 -12.50
CA MET A 1 -15.41 16.61 -11.77
C MET A 1 -14.04 16.76 -12.42
N LYS A 2 -12.96 16.81 -11.64
CA LYS A 2 -11.59 16.82 -12.18
C LYS A 2 -11.05 15.39 -12.23
N ASN A 3 -10.38 15.05 -13.31
CA ASN A 3 -9.69 13.76 -13.46
C ASN A 3 -8.28 13.89 -12.89
N LEU A 4 -7.85 12.92 -12.09
CA LEU A 4 -6.49 12.84 -11.56
C LEU A 4 -5.93 11.46 -11.85
N PHE A 5 -4.77 11.41 -12.49
CA PHE A 5 -4.04 10.17 -12.71
C PHE A 5 -2.81 10.16 -11.80
N VAL A 6 -2.75 9.23 -10.86
CA VAL A 6 -1.65 9.07 -9.92
C VAL A 6 -0.76 7.93 -10.39
N VAL A 7 0.52 8.22 -10.61
CA VAL A 7 1.54 7.19 -10.84
C VAL A 7 2.41 7.11 -9.59
N GLY A 8 2.50 5.94 -8.97
CA GLY A 8 3.32 5.83 -7.78
C GLY A 8 3.40 4.44 -7.15
N SER A 9 4.00 4.41 -5.97
CA SER A 9 4.25 3.18 -5.23
C SER A 9 3.04 2.70 -4.43
N LEU A 10 3.02 1.39 -4.25
CA LEU A 10 2.29 0.65 -3.22
C LEU A 10 3.34 -0.12 -2.41
N HIS A 11 3.26 -0.09 -1.08
CA HIS A 11 4.05 -0.96 -0.22
C HIS A 11 3.22 -1.39 0.97
N LEU A 12 3.52 -2.56 1.52
CA LEU A 12 2.87 -3.02 2.73
C LEU A 12 3.71 -2.59 3.95
N ASP A 13 3.11 -1.78 4.81
CA ASP A 13 3.75 -1.39 6.07
C ASP A 13 3.57 -2.53 7.09
N VAL A 14 4.68 -3.16 7.45
CA VAL A 14 4.73 -4.20 8.50
C VAL A 14 5.08 -3.54 9.82
N VAL A 15 4.05 -3.30 10.64
CA VAL A 15 4.18 -2.58 11.91
C VAL A 15 4.23 -3.57 13.06
N VAL A 16 5.38 -3.68 13.71
CA VAL A 16 5.57 -4.53 14.89
C VAL A 16 5.40 -3.68 16.16
N LYS A 17 4.51 -4.10 17.07
CA LYS A 17 4.39 -3.51 18.40
C LYS A 17 5.36 -4.19 19.35
N SER A 18 6.36 -3.47 19.83
CA SER A 18 7.32 -3.94 20.83
C SER A 18 7.39 -2.99 22.03
N PRO A 19 7.97 -3.42 23.17
CA PRO A 19 8.18 -2.53 24.31
C PRO A 19 9.08 -1.33 23.99
N ARG A 20 9.99 -1.48 23.02
CA ARG A 20 10.93 -0.44 22.52
C ARG A 20 11.56 -0.86 21.19
N ILE A 21 12.32 0.03 20.57
CA ILE A 21 13.18 -0.31 19.42
C ILE A 21 14.32 -1.25 19.90
N PRO A 22 14.67 -2.30 19.14
CA PRO A 22 15.82 -3.16 19.46
C PRO A 22 17.13 -2.36 19.49
N LYS A 23 18.05 -2.71 20.38
CA LYS A 23 19.42 -2.22 20.27
C LYS A 23 20.14 -2.92 19.12
N LYS A 24 21.30 -2.40 18.73
CA LYS A 24 22.18 -3.08 17.79
C LYS A 24 22.45 -4.51 18.27
N ASP A 25 22.30 -5.48 17.37
CA ASP A 25 22.54 -6.91 17.59
C ASP A 25 21.61 -7.58 18.63
N GLU A 26 20.51 -6.92 19.01
CA GLU A 26 19.52 -7.47 19.93
C GLU A 26 18.28 -8.01 19.22
N THR A 27 17.78 -9.17 19.66
CA THR A 27 16.46 -9.70 19.29
C THR A 27 15.49 -9.50 20.46
N ILE A 28 14.35 -8.84 20.20
CA ILE A 28 13.27 -8.68 21.17
C ILE A 28 11.97 -9.29 20.64
N ILE A 29 11.13 -9.80 21.54
CA ILE A 29 9.81 -10.34 21.18
C ILE A 29 8.81 -9.18 21.06
N GLY A 30 8.14 -9.10 19.90
CA GLY A 30 6.99 -8.23 19.69
C GLY A 30 5.71 -8.80 20.31
N SER A 31 4.79 -7.92 20.67
CA SER A 31 3.47 -8.29 21.22
C SER A 31 2.37 -8.36 20.15
N ALA A 32 2.58 -7.75 18.98
CA ALA A 32 1.67 -7.81 17.85
C ALA A 32 2.37 -7.42 16.55
N VAL A 33 1.82 -7.87 15.41
CA VAL A 33 2.15 -7.38 14.06
C VAL A 33 0.87 -6.89 13.40
N LYS A 34 0.96 -5.77 12.68
CA LYS A 34 -0.10 -5.27 11.80
C LYS A 34 0.47 -5.12 10.40
N TYR A 35 -0.30 -5.54 9.40
CA TYR A 35 -0.03 -5.31 8.00
C TYR A 35 -0.95 -4.19 7.53
N VAL A 36 -0.37 -3.06 7.14
CA VAL A 36 -1.10 -1.85 6.83
C VAL A 36 -0.84 -1.46 5.39
N PHE A 37 -1.89 -1.11 4.66
CA PHE A 37 -1.75 -0.54 3.32
C PHE A 37 -0.90 0.74 3.38
N GLY A 38 0.18 0.75 2.62
CA GLY A 38 1.07 1.89 2.44
C GLY A 38 1.30 2.20 0.95
N GLY A 39 2.28 3.03 0.67
CA GLY A 39 2.52 3.57 -0.66
C GLY A 39 2.09 5.02 -0.73
N LYS A 40 3.05 5.93 -0.94
CA LYS A 40 2.71 7.34 -1.15
C LYS A 40 1.74 7.51 -2.33
N GLY A 41 1.94 6.74 -3.41
CA GLY A 41 1.07 6.75 -4.58
C GLY A 41 -0.35 6.27 -4.24
N GLY A 42 -0.47 5.07 -3.68
CA GLY A 42 -1.76 4.53 -3.25
C GLY A 42 -2.50 5.44 -2.27
N ASN A 43 -1.80 5.95 -1.25
CA ASN A 43 -2.38 6.86 -0.26
C ASN A 43 -2.88 8.17 -0.89
N GLN A 44 -2.12 8.75 -1.82
CA GLN A 44 -2.53 9.96 -2.53
C GLN A 44 -3.74 9.70 -3.44
N ALA A 45 -3.77 8.57 -4.13
CA ALA A 45 -4.89 8.20 -5.00
C ALA A 45 -6.20 8.04 -4.20
N ILE A 46 -6.16 7.29 -3.10
CA ILE A 46 -7.32 7.10 -2.22
C ILE A 46 -7.73 8.44 -1.57
N ALA A 47 -6.76 9.27 -1.18
CA ALA A 47 -7.07 10.60 -0.62
C ALA A 47 -7.77 11.49 -1.66
N ALA A 48 -7.32 11.50 -2.90
CA ALA A 48 -7.94 12.28 -3.97
C ALA A 48 -9.36 11.79 -4.29
N ASP A 49 -9.57 10.48 -4.35
CA ASP A 49 -10.88 9.84 -4.53
C ASP A 49 -11.86 10.28 -3.43
N ARG A 50 -11.44 10.20 -2.16
CA ARG A 50 -12.24 10.66 -1.01
C ARG A 50 -12.57 12.15 -1.03
N ASN A 51 -11.80 12.95 -1.75
CA ASN A 51 -12.02 14.40 -1.92
C ASN A 51 -12.77 14.73 -3.24
N GLY A 52 -13.36 13.73 -3.90
CA GLY A 52 -14.27 13.93 -5.04
C GLY A 52 -13.60 14.06 -6.41
N ALA A 53 -12.31 13.73 -6.53
CA ALA A 53 -11.65 13.63 -7.83
C ALA A 53 -11.96 12.27 -8.48
N SER A 54 -12.21 12.25 -9.79
CA SER A 54 -12.23 11.00 -10.55
C SER A 54 -10.80 10.51 -10.69
N THR A 55 -10.44 9.51 -9.89
CA THR A 55 -9.04 9.14 -9.67
C THR A 55 -8.69 7.84 -10.38
N PHE A 56 -7.56 7.85 -11.07
CA PHE A 56 -6.95 6.72 -11.76
C PHE A 56 -5.58 6.45 -11.14
N PHE A 57 -5.18 5.19 -11.08
CA PHE A 57 -3.90 4.81 -10.49
C PHE A 57 -3.12 3.87 -11.41
N ALA A 58 -1.84 4.17 -11.59
CA ALA A 58 -0.85 3.24 -12.14
C ALA A 58 0.29 3.04 -11.14
N GLY A 59 0.76 1.80 -11.09
CA GLY A 59 1.85 1.37 -10.23
C GLY A 59 2.19 -0.08 -10.53
N ARG A 60 2.91 -0.72 -9.63
CA ARG A 60 3.23 -2.14 -9.72
C ARG A 60 3.15 -2.79 -8.34
N VAL A 61 2.62 -4.00 -8.31
CA VAL A 61 2.75 -4.96 -7.20
C VAL A 61 3.55 -6.18 -7.66
N GLY A 62 4.07 -6.93 -6.69
CA GLY A 62 4.70 -8.22 -6.92
C GLY A 62 3.67 -9.32 -7.20
N SER A 63 4.15 -10.56 -7.25
CA SER A 63 3.35 -11.77 -7.37
C SER A 63 3.26 -12.53 -6.04
N ASP A 64 3.40 -11.82 -4.92
CA ASP A 64 3.37 -12.35 -3.57
C ASP A 64 2.00 -12.13 -2.90
N SER A 65 1.81 -12.72 -1.73
CA SER A 65 0.54 -12.59 -0.98
C SER A 65 0.27 -11.18 -0.46
N PHE A 66 1.28 -10.30 -0.48
CA PHE A 66 1.10 -8.89 -0.13
C PHE A 66 0.42 -8.10 -1.24
N ALA A 67 0.53 -8.55 -2.50
CA ALA A 67 -0.19 -7.97 -3.62
C ALA A 67 -1.70 -7.97 -3.34
N ASP A 68 -2.25 -9.10 -2.86
CA ASP A 68 -3.68 -9.24 -2.55
C ASP A 68 -4.16 -8.27 -1.45
N LEU A 69 -3.32 -8.06 -0.42
CA LEU A 69 -3.64 -7.10 0.65
C LEU A 69 -3.64 -5.66 0.13
N LEU A 70 -2.71 -5.33 -0.77
CA LEU A 70 -2.60 -4.00 -1.35
C LEU A 70 -3.75 -3.72 -2.33
N THR A 71 -4.08 -4.67 -3.21
CA THR A 71 -5.17 -4.52 -4.18
C THR A 71 -6.53 -4.45 -3.49
N LYS A 72 -6.77 -5.25 -2.44
CA LYS A 72 -8.03 -5.22 -1.68
C LYS A 72 -8.36 -3.84 -1.11
N GLN A 73 -7.35 -3.06 -0.71
CA GLN A 73 -7.57 -1.70 -0.23
C GLN A 73 -7.99 -0.74 -1.37
N LEU A 74 -7.42 -0.91 -2.57
CA LEU A 74 -7.81 -0.14 -3.75
C LEU A 74 -9.24 -0.52 -4.21
N GLU A 75 -9.59 -1.81 -4.16
CA GLU A 75 -10.95 -2.32 -4.43
C GLU A 75 -12.01 -1.74 -3.51
N GLY A 76 -11.63 -1.38 -2.27
CA GLY A 76 -12.51 -0.69 -1.31
C GLY A 76 -12.71 0.81 -1.59
N SER A 77 -12.09 1.36 -2.64
CA SER A 77 -12.21 2.76 -3.06
C SER A 77 -12.87 2.88 -4.44
N SER A 78 -13.14 4.10 -4.91
CA SER A 78 -13.61 4.34 -6.29
C SER A 78 -12.48 4.64 -7.28
N VAL A 79 -11.21 4.45 -6.86
CA VAL A 79 -10.03 4.61 -7.72
C VAL A 79 -10.05 3.56 -8.84
N ASN A 80 -9.92 3.99 -10.09
CA ASN A 80 -9.68 3.09 -11.21
C ASN A 80 -8.20 2.70 -11.28
N PHE A 81 -7.87 1.47 -10.95
CA PHE A 81 -6.49 0.95 -10.97
C PHE A 81 -6.27 -0.09 -12.07
N SER A 82 -7.03 -0.05 -13.17
CA SER A 82 -6.85 -0.97 -14.32
C SER A 82 -5.45 -0.89 -14.95
N ALA A 83 -4.70 0.19 -14.70
CA ALA A 83 -3.31 0.35 -15.12
C ALA A 83 -2.28 -0.22 -14.13
N LEU A 84 -2.71 -0.79 -13.00
CA LEU A 84 -1.83 -1.45 -12.04
C LEU A 84 -1.21 -2.71 -12.68
N GLN A 85 0.11 -2.80 -12.66
CA GLN A 85 0.82 -3.96 -13.16
C GLN A 85 1.08 -4.97 -12.05
N VAL A 86 0.96 -6.26 -12.39
CA VAL A 86 1.42 -7.36 -11.55
C VAL A 86 2.65 -7.97 -12.23
N GLY A 87 3.74 -8.11 -11.51
CA GLY A 87 4.98 -8.67 -12.05
C GLY A 87 5.67 -9.63 -11.08
N PRO A 88 6.67 -10.39 -11.55
CA PRO A 88 7.41 -11.29 -10.68
C PRO A 88 8.12 -10.52 -9.56
N GLY A 89 8.26 -11.17 -8.40
CA GLY A 89 8.96 -10.63 -7.23
C GLY A 89 8.02 -10.21 -6.10
N ALA A 90 8.60 -9.54 -5.09
CA ALA A 90 7.86 -9.06 -3.93
C ALA A 90 7.14 -7.73 -4.21
N SER A 91 6.06 -7.48 -3.49
CA SER A 91 5.37 -6.19 -3.43
C SER A 91 6.09 -5.24 -2.46
N GLY A 92 6.28 -4.00 -2.88
CA GLY A 92 7.00 -2.97 -2.12
C GLY A 92 8.21 -2.45 -2.86
#